data_AF-A0AAV4L8K7-F1
#
_entry.id   AF-A0AAV4L8K7-F1
#
_cell.length_a   1.000
_cell.length_b   1.000
_cell.length_c   1.000
_cell.angle_alpha   90.00
_cell.angle_beta   90.00
_cell.angle_gamma   90.00
#
_symmetry.space_group_name_H-M   'P 1'
#
loop_
_entity.id
_entity.type
_entity.pdbx_description
1 polymer ?
#
loop_
_entity_poly.entity_id
_entity_poly.type
_entity_poly.pdbx_seq_one_letter_code
_entity_poly.pdbx_strand_id
1 'polypeptide(L)'
;MRTGKGLMVNKAGKVFAYGLWNANSFYSGKRDGSGWAHGEGKSASGNGEYYFGNFVHGRKEGAGTEVLASGERYVGGFRDGKCEGDGTLIDDEGQLLAEGIWKQDILYAGDRDAKGRPHGRGSGVRIGWRKREMYEGEFEHGKMKGRGLLTLICRGMVCEGNWDDERTGIVTITYRNGDKYSGPFVEGLREGPVETCLGGAQS
;
A
#
# COMPACT_ATOMS: atom_id res chain seq x y z
N MET A 1 -28.54 9.43 8.92
CA MET A 1 -27.69 8.45 8.21
C MET A 1 -28.39 8.04 6.92
N ARG A 2 -27.78 8.22 5.74
CA ARG A 2 -28.35 7.71 4.48
C ARG A 2 -28.02 6.21 4.37
N THR A 3 -29.03 5.37 4.48
CA THR A 3 -28.99 3.93 4.21
C THR A 3 -29.76 3.65 2.93
N GLY A 4 -29.21 2.82 2.05
CA GLY A 4 -29.84 2.49 0.76
C GLY A 4 -29.38 1.14 0.21
N LYS A 5 -30.08 0.61 -0.79
CA LYS A 5 -29.67 -0.57 -1.58
C LYS A 5 -29.28 -0.12 -2.98
N GLY A 6 -28.14 -0.56 -3.51
CA GLY A 6 -27.68 -0.12 -4.83
C GLY A 6 -26.46 -0.86 -5.38
N LEU A 7 -26.15 -0.60 -6.65
CA LEU A 7 -24.98 -1.14 -7.36
C LEU A 7 -23.74 -0.30 -7.03
N MET A 8 -22.66 -0.97 -6.61
CA MET A 8 -21.34 -0.34 -6.49
C MET A 8 -20.65 -0.38 -7.84
N VAL A 9 -20.38 0.81 -8.38
CA VAL A 9 -19.55 1.01 -9.57
C VAL A 9 -18.18 1.54 -9.14
N ASN A 10 -17.11 1.01 -9.71
CA ASN A 10 -15.77 1.55 -9.49
C ASN A 10 -15.63 2.90 -10.24
N LYS A 11 -14.48 3.58 -10.12
CA LYS A 11 -14.24 4.86 -10.82
C LYS A 11 -14.36 4.76 -12.36
N ALA A 12 -14.20 3.55 -12.91
CA ALA A 12 -14.36 3.26 -14.34
C ALA A 12 -15.81 2.89 -14.73
N GLY A 13 -16.78 3.00 -13.82
CA GLY A 13 -18.19 2.69 -14.07
C GLY A 13 -18.52 1.19 -14.09
N LYS A 14 -17.56 0.30 -13.75
CA LYS A 14 -17.79 -1.15 -13.72
C LYS A 14 -18.49 -1.55 -12.42
N VAL A 15 -19.65 -2.18 -12.54
CA VAL A 15 -20.40 -2.75 -11.41
C VAL A 15 -19.61 -3.93 -10.84
N PHE A 16 -19.38 -3.95 -9.53
CA PHE A 16 -18.66 -5.07 -8.88
C PHE A 16 -19.34 -5.61 -7.61
N ALA A 17 -20.37 -4.93 -7.07
CA ALA A 17 -21.13 -5.44 -5.93
C ALA A 17 -22.56 -4.86 -5.84
N TYR A 18 -23.43 -5.57 -5.12
CA TYR A 18 -24.81 -5.18 -4.79
C TYR A 18 -25.05 -5.32 -3.28
N GLY A 19 -25.69 -4.33 -2.65
CA GLY A 19 -26.29 -4.47 -1.32
C GLY A 19 -26.40 -3.16 -0.54
N LEU A 20 -26.25 -3.21 0.80
CA LEU A 20 -26.59 -2.12 1.72
C LEU A 20 -25.44 -1.11 1.88
N TRP A 21 -25.74 0.15 1.62
CA TRP A 21 -24.80 1.26 1.73
C TRP A 21 -25.10 2.09 2.97
N ASN A 22 -24.08 2.42 3.73
CA ASN A 22 -24.13 3.35 4.83
C ASN A 22 -22.81 4.12 4.90
N ALA A 23 -22.90 5.45 4.82
CA ALA A 23 -21.77 6.38 5.02
C ALA A 23 -20.47 5.92 4.33
N ASN A 24 -20.49 5.87 2.99
CA ASN A 24 -19.39 5.49 2.11
C ASN A 24 -18.85 4.05 2.26
N SER A 25 -19.33 3.24 3.19
CA SER A 25 -18.89 1.84 3.34
C SER A 25 -19.99 0.85 2.98
N PHE A 26 -19.58 -0.35 2.58
CA PHE A 26 -20.47 -1.44 2.16
C PHE A 26 -19.92 -2.77 2.64
N TYR A 27 -20.83 -3.67 3.01
CA TYR A 27 -20.52 -5.08 3.22
C TYR A 27 -21.68 -5.96 2.73
N SER A 28 -21.33 -7.04 2.02
CA SER A 28 -22.23 -8.11 1.64
C SER A 28 -21.59 -9.45 1.96
N GLY A 29 -22.25 -10.24 2.79
CA GLY A 29 -21.74 -11.52 3.28
C GLY A 29 -22.46 -11.91 4.57
N LYS A 30 -22.09 -13.05 5.12
CA LYS A 30 -22.62 -13.51 6.41
C LYS A 30 -22.13 -12.61 7.53
N ARG A 31 -22.91 -12.55 8.62
CA ARG A 31 -22.56 -11.84 9.85
C ARG A 31 -22.66 -12.81 11.03
N ASP A 32 -21.85 -12.60 12.04
CA ASP A 32 -21.95 -13.33 13.31
C ASP A 32 -23.13 -12.81 14.16
N GLY A 33 -23.38 -13.46 15.31
CA GLY A 33 -24.47 -13.10 16.23
C GLY A 33 -24.38 -11.68 16.82
N SER A 34 -23.19 -11.06 16.73
CA SER A 34 -22.94 -9.68 17.15
C SER A 34 -23.09 -8.68 15.98
N GLY A 35 -23.42 -9.16 14.79
CA GLY A 35 -23.60 -8.36 13.59
C GLY A 35 -22.30 -8.03 12.84
N TRP A 36 -21.14 -8.56 13.24
CA TRP A 36 -19.87 -8.34 12.55
C TRP A 36 -19.75 -9.23 11.31
N ALA A 37 -19.03 -8.77 10.30
CA ALA A 37 -18.71 -9.58 9.12
C ALA A 37 -18.02 -10.90 9.53
N HIS A 38 -18.51 -12.02 9.02
CA HIS A 38 -17.99 -13.35 9.34
C HIS A 38 -18.19 -14.32 8.18
N GLY A 39 -17.18 -15.13 7.87
CA GLY A 39 -17.15 -15.99 6.69
C GLY A 39 -16.89 -15.22 5.39
N GLU A 40 -17.21 -15.83 4.25
CA GLU A 40 -17.02 -15.19 2.95
C GLU A 40 -17.89 -13.93 2.79
N GLY A 41 -17.26 -12.87 2.30
CA GLY A 41 -17.93 -11.60 2.08
C GLY A 41 -17.18 -10.68 1.13
N LYS A 42 -17.81 -9.55 0.85
CA LYS A 42 -17.31 -8.46 0.03
C LYS A 42 -17.49 -7.18 0.80
N SER A 43 -16.43 -6.40 0.96
CA SER A 43 -16.50 -5.07 1.58
C SER A 43 -15.97 -3.99 0.65
N ALA A 44 -16.55 -2.80 0.77
CA ALA A 44 -15.96 -1.59 0.21
C ALA A 44 -15.78 -0.56 1.33
N SER A 45 -14.62 0.08 1.37
CA SER A 45 -14.37 1.21 2.25
C SER A 45 -14.73 2.52 1.55
N GLY A 46 -15.05 3.55 2.33
CA GLY A 46 -15.34 4.89 1.78
C GLY A 46 -14.19 5.57 1.07
N ASN A 47 -13.02 4.94 1.07
CA ASN A 47 -11.81 5.46 0.45
C ASN A 47 -11.55 4.84 -0.93
N GLY A 48 -12.44 3.95 -1.39
CA GLY A 48 -12.33 3.29 -2.70
C GLY A 48 -11.50 2.02 -2.69
N GLU A 49 -11.26 1.42 -1.52
CA GLU A 49 -10.64 0.10 -1.40
C GLU A 49 -11.74 -0.97 -1.34
N TYR A 50 -11.46 -2.12 -1.91
CA TYR A 50 -12.40 -3.24 -1.97
C TYR A 50 -11.72 -4.51 -1.47
N TYR A 51 -12.48 -5.36 -0.80
CA TYR A 51 -11.99 -6.65 -0.39
C TYR A 51 -13.01 -7.74 -0.68
N PHE A 52 -12.52 -8.87 -1.16
CA PHE A 52 -13.27 -10.08 -1.44
C PHE A 52 -12.54 -11.23 -0.75
N GLY A 53 -13.20 -11.91 0.19
CA GLY A 53 -12.55 -12.99 0.91
C GLY A 53 -13.24 -13.31 2.23
N ASN A 54 -12.52 -14.01 3.09
CA ASN A 54 -13.02 -14.40 4.39
C ASN A 54 -12.87 -13.28 5.43
N PHE A 55 -13.82 -13.26 6.36
CA PHE A 55 -13.85 -12.38 7.52
C PHE A 55 -14.00 -13.17 8.80
N VAL A 56 -13.37 -12.70 9.88
CA VAL A 56 -13.59 -13.16 11.25
C VAL A 56 -13.77 -11.93 12.14
N HIS A 57 -14.95 -11.81 12.76
CA HIS A 57 -15.32 -10.70 13.65
C HIS A 57 -15.02 -9.31 13.06
N GLY A 58 -15.37 -9.11 11.79
CA GLY A 58 -15.18 -7.83 11.10
C GLY A 58 -13.79 -7.63 10.50
N ARG A 59 -12.81 -8.50 10.77
CA ARG A 59 -11.45 -8.42 10.20
C ARG A 59 -11.29 -9.36 9.01
N LYS A 60 -10.50 -8.95 8.01
CA LYS A 60 -10.09 -9.81 6.90
C LYS A 60 -9.22 -10.93 7.44
N GLU A 61 -9.48 -12.16 7.04
CA GLU A 61 -8.78 -13.35 7.55
C GLU A 61 -8.71 -14.41 6.46
N GLY A 62 -7.63 -15.20 6.42
CA GLY A 62 -7.46 -16.27 5.44
C GLY A 62 -7.26 -15.75 4.02
N ALA A 63 -7.65 -16.54 3.01
CA ALA A 63 -7.49 -16.16 1.62
C ALA A 63 -8.44 -15.01 1.23
N GLY A 64 -7.92 -14.05 0.46
CA GLY A 64 -8.70 -12.96 -0.07
C GLY A 64 -8.02 -12.19 -1.20
N THR A 65 -8.72 -11.17 -1.69
CA THR A 65 -8.24 -10.20 -2.66
C THR A 65 -8.59 -8.81 -2.16
N GLU A 66 -7.58 -7.96 -2.03
CA GLU A 66 -7.74 -6.54 -1.75
C GLU A 66 -7.40 -5.72 -2.98
N VAL A 67 -8.34 -4.88 -3.41
CA VAL A 67 -8.12 -3.87 -4.44
C VAL A 67 -7.88 -2.55 -3.73
N LEU A 68 -6.69 -1.98 -3.94
CA LEU A 68 -6.28 -0.72 -3.38
C LEU A 68 -6.97 0.45 -4.09
N ALA A 69 -7.04 1.61 -3.44
CA ALA A 69 -7.61 2.81 -4.04
C ALA A 69 -6.89 3.29 -5.31
N SER A 70 -5.65 2.83 -5.52
CA SER A 70 -4.85 3.01 -6.73
C SER A 70 -5.33 2.16 -7.92
N GLY A 71 -6.05 1.07 -7.68
CA GLY A 71 -6.45 0.08 -8.70
C GLY A 71 -5.64 -1.23 -8.66
N GLU A 72 -4.47 -1.19 -8.00
CA GLU A 72 -3.62 -2.35 -7.72
C GLU A 72 -4.36 -3.38 -6.87
N ARG A 73 -4.00 -4.66 -7.04
CA ARG A 73 -4.68 -5.78 -6.38
C ARG A 73 -3.69 -6.69 -5.69
N TYR A 74 -3.87 -6.89 -4.39
CA TYR A 74 -3.20 -7.96 -3.65
C TYR A 74 -4.11 -9.19 -3.61
N VAL A 75 -3.56 -10.36 -3.94
CA VAL A 75 -4.23 -11.67 -3.88
C VAL A 75 -3.37 -12.56 -3.00
N GLY A 76 -3.90 -13.03 -1.87
CA GLY A 76 -3.10 -13.83 -0.95
C GLY A 76 -3.77 -14.03 0.41
N GLY A 77 -2.96 -14.38 1.40
CA GLY A 77 -3.41 -14.54 2.77
C GLY A 77 -3.58 -13.21 3.50
N PHE A 78 -4.49 -13.23 4.49
CA PHE A 78 -4.77 -12.15 5.42
C PHE A 78 -4.81 -12.67 6.85
N ARG A 79 -4.33 -11.86 7.79
CA ARG A 79 -4.44 -12.11 9.23
C ARG A 79 -4.72 -10.80 9.95
N ASP A 80 -5.77 -10.77 10.78
CA ASP A 80 -6.18 -9.58 11.52
C ASP A 80 -6.31 -8.30 10.66
N GLY A 81 -6.78 -8.46 9.42
CA GLY A 81 -6.99 -7.34 8.49
C GLY A 81 -5.78 -6.97 7.63
N LYS A 82 -4.62 -7.58 7.82
CA LYS A 82 -3.36 -7.29 7.09
C LYS A 82 -2.98 -8.41 6.13
N CYS A 83 -2.24 -8.09 5.07
CA CYS A 83 -1.66 -9.07 4.17
C CYS A 83 -0.62 -9.92 4.91
N GLU A 84 -0.74 -11.25 4.82
CA GLU A 84 0.06 -12.21 5.58
C GLU A 84 0.21 -13.53 4.81
N GLY A 85 1.41 -14.13 4.83
CA GLY A 85 1.70 -15.40 4.13
C GLY A 85 1.95 -15.20 2.64
N ASP A 86 1.78 -16.25 1.84
CA ASP A 86 1.97 -16.18 0.39
C ASP A 86 0.96 -15.21 -0.25
N GLY A 87 1.47 -14.36 -1.14
CA GLY A 87 0.63 -13.43 -1.86
C GLY A 87 1.31 -12.76 -3.05
N THR A 88 0.47 -12.26 -3.95
CA THR A 88 0.82 -11.65 -5.22
C THR A 88 0.18 -10.28 -5.32
N LEU A 89 0.96 -9.29 -5.74
CA LEU A 89 0.51 -7.94 -6.04
C LEU A 89 0.58 -7.72 -7.56
N ILE A 90 -0.54 -7.28 -8.14
CA ILE A 90 -0.67 -6.91 -9.56
C ILE A 90 -1.16 -5.47 -9.71
N ASP A 91 -0.82 -4.81 -10.82
CA ASP A 91 -1.37 -3.48 -11.14
C ASP A 91 -2.82 -3.57 -11.67
N ASP A 92 -3.38 -2.42 -12.06
CA ASP A 92 -4.74 -2.37 -12.58
C ASP A 92 -4.91 -3.10 -13.91
N GLU A 93 -3.87 -3.15 -14.75
CA GLU A 93 -3.81 -3.95 -15.98
C GLU A 93 -3.59 -5.46 -15.74
N GLY A 94 -3.15 -5.84 -14.54
CA GLY A 94 -2.91 -7.23 -14.17
C GLY A 94 -1.48 -7.72 -14.36
N GLN A 95 -0.53 -6.81 -14.61
CA GLN A 95 0.89 -7.11 -14.62
C GLN A 95 1.36 -7.43 -13.19
N LEU A 96 2.21 -8.45 -13.06
CA LEU A 96 2.86 -8.82 -11.80
C LEU A 96 3.79 -7.70 -11.35
N LEU A 97 3.53 -7.17 -10.15
CA LEU A 97 4.36 -6.17 -9.50
C LEU A 97 5.27 -6.78 -8.45
N ALA A 98 4.75 -7.74 -7.66
CA ALA A 98 5.50 -8.42 -6.64
C ALA A 98 4.85 -9.74 -6.21
N GLU A 99 5.64 -10.72 -5.78
CA GLU A 99 5.16 -11.98 -5.21
C GLU A 99 6.09 -12.46 -4.09
N GLY A 100 5.54 -13.20 -3.13
CA GLY A 100 6.31 -13.86 -2.09
C GLY A 100 5.59 -13.89 -0.75
N ILE A 101 6.37 -13.95 0.34
CA ILE A 101 5.85 -14.03 1.71
C ILE A 101 5.65 -12.61 2.28
N TRP A 102 4.39 -12.29 2.54
CA TRP A 102 3.93 -11.07 3.19
C TRP A 102 3.86 -11.24 4.69
N LYS A 103 4.22 -10.18 5.42
CA LYS A 103 4.06 -10.11 6.87
C LYS A 103 3.60 -8.73 7.25
N GLN A 104 2.41 -8.62 7.81
CA GLN A 104 1.82 -7.34 8.23
C GLN A 104 1.90 -6.24 7.15
N ASP A 105 1.43 -6.56 5.93
CA ASP A 105 1.41 -5.66 4.76
C ASP A 105 2.78 -5.38 4.11
N ILE A 106 3.84 -6.07 4.54
CA ILE A 106 5.20 -5.93 4.02
C ILE A 106 5.61 -7.20 3.29
N LEU A 107 5.98 -7.06 2.03
CA LEU A 107 6.77 -8.03 1.28
C LEU A 107 8.23 -7.62 1.32
N TYR A 108 9.12 -8.56 1.62
CA TYR A 108 10.56 -8.32 1.57
C TYR A 108 11.27 -9.46 0.83
N ALA A 109 12.04 -9.09 -0.19
CA ALA A 109 12.92 -9.95 -0.96
C ALA A 109 14.38 -9.57 -0.67
N GLY A 110 15.12 -10.44 0.00
CA GLY A 110 16.52 -10.22 0.39
C GLY A 110 16.92 -11.08 1.58
N ASP A 111 18.13 -10.85 2.09
CA ASP A 111 18.67 -11.61 3.22
C ASP A 111 17.92 -11.30 4.52
N ARG A 112 17.89 -12.27 5.43
CA ARG A 112 17.24 -12.11 6.73
C ARG A 112 18.20 -12.43 7.85
N ASP A 113 18.07 -11.71 8.96
CA ASP A 113 18.81 -12.04 10.18
C ASP A 113 18.25 -13.31 10.84
N ALA A 114 18.93 -13.81 11.89
CA ALA A 114 18.54 -15.02 12.61
C ALA A 114 17.13 -14.96 13.25
N LYS A 115 16.50 -13.78 13.31
CA LYS A 115 15.12 -13.57 13.80
C LYS A 115 14.12 -13.43 12.65
N GLY A 116 14.55 -13.63 11.40
CA GLY A 116 13.73 -13.53 10.20
C GLY A 116 13.44 -12.09 9.76
N ARG A 117 14.15 -11.10 10.30
CA ARG A 117 13.96 -9.68 9.94
C ARG A 117 14.80 -9.35 8.69
N PRO A 118 14.34 -8.45 7.81
CA PRO A 118 15.14 -7.92 6.70
C PRO A 118 16.55 -7.51 7.14
N HIS A 119 17.57 -7.97 6.42
CA HIS A 119 18.98 -7.67 6.69
C HIS A 119 19.80 -7.71 5.40
N GLY A 120 20.86 -6.91 5.28
CA GLY A 120 21.63 -6.83 4.05
C GLY A 120 20.85 -6.19 2.90
N ARG A 121 21.25 -6.44 1.66
CA ARG A 121 20.63 -5.83 0.49
C ARG A 121 19.30 -6.52 0.14
N GLY A 122 18.26 -5.74 -0.13
CA GLY A 122 16.99 -6.29 -0.58
C GLY A 122 16.01 -5.24 -1.09
N SER A 123 14.83 -5.71 -1.45
CA SER A 123 13.70 -4.90 -1.90
C SER A 123 12.51 -5.13 -0.97
N GLY A 124 11.91 -4.05 -0.48
CA GLY A 124 10.71 -4.05 0.35
C GLY A 124 9.54 -3.42 -0.40
N VAL A 125 8.40 -4.10 -0.47
CA VAL A 125 7.12 -3.51 -0.86
C VAL A 125 6.25 -3.41 0.37
N ARG A 126 5.81 -2.19 0.69
CA ARG A 126 4.85 -1.94 1.77
C ARG A 126 3.55 -1.48 1.17
N ILE A 127 2.48 -2.21 1.47
CA ILE A 127 1.11 -1.78 1.21
C ILE A 127 0.62 -1.02 2.44
N GLY A 128 0.12 0.19 2.23
CA GLY A 128 -0.44 1.03 3.27
C GLY A 128 -1.68 1.75 2.78
N TRP A 129 -2.28 2.54 3.67
CA TRP A 129 -3.53 3.26 3.41
C TRP A 129 -3.41 4.16 2.17
N ARG A 130 -4.12 3.81 1.09
CA ARG A 130 -4.02 4.45 -0.24
C ARG A 130 -2.62 4.46 -0.88
N LYS A 131 -1.61 3.78 -0.30
CA LYS A 131 -0.22 3.89 -0.74
C LYS A 131 0.54 2.59 -0.84
N ARG A 132 1.19 2.39 -2.00
CA ARG A 132 2.30 1.46 -2.14
C ARG A 132 3.62 2.24 -2.05
N GLU A 133 4.50 1.75 -1.21
CA GLU A 133 5.87 2.20 -1.11
C GLU A 133 6.77 1.05 -1.51
N MET A 134 7.74 1.33 -2.38
CA MET A 134 8.76 0.37 -2.75
C MET A 134 10.10 0.92 -2.31
N TYR A 135 10.88 0.13 -1.59
CA TYR A 135 12.24 0.44 -1.25
C TYR A 135 13.16 -0.60 -1.85
N GLU A 136 14.26 -0.15 -2.45
CA GLU A 136 15.39 -1.00 -2.80
C GLU A 136 16.65 -0.43 -2.16
N GLY A 137 17.33 -1.22 -1.33
CA GLY A 137 18.50 -0.76 -0.60
C GLY A 137 18.95 -1.72 0.48
N GLU A 138 19.68 -1.21 1.46
CA GLU A 138 20.19 -2.01 2.57
C GLU A 138 19.19 -2.02 3.74
N PHE A 139 19.19 -3.14 4.46
CA PHE A 139 18.36 -3.33 5.64
C PHE A 139 19.23 -3.77 6.80
N GLU A 140 18.91 -3.28 7.99
CA GLU A 140 19.51 -3.75 9.23
C GLU A 140 18.43 -3.92 10.30
N HIS A 141 18.32 -5.13 10.84
CA HIS A 141 17.36 -5.48 11.89
C HIS A 141 15.90 -5.14 11.55
N GLY A 142 15.55 -5.23 10.27
CA GLY A 142 14.21 -4.96 9.74
C GLY A 142 13.97 -3.52 9.29
N LYS A 143 14.94 -2.62 9.49
CA LYS A 143 14.84 -1.20 9.13
C LYS A 143 15.65 -0.90 7.88
N MET A 144 15.18 0.05 7.07
CA MET A 144 15.95 0.58 5.94
C MET A 144 17.20 1.30 6.47
N LYS A 145 18.35 1.05 5.85
CA LYS A 145 19.64 1.63 6.24
C LYS A 145 20.47 1.94 5.00
N GLY A 146 21.39 2.89 5.11
CA GLY A 146 22.34 3.18 4.05
C GLY A 146 21.67 3.76 2.80
N ARG A 147 22.32 3.64 1.64
CA ARG A 147 21.78 4.18 0.39
C ARG A 147 20.62 3.31 -0.11
N GLY A 148 19.50 3.95 -0.46
CA GLY A 148 18.37 3.25 -1.04
C GLY A 148 17.42 4.15 -1.83
N LEU A 149 16.66 3.51 -2.72
CA LEU A 149 15.66 4.12 -3.57
C LEU A 149 14.26 3.83 -3.02
N LEU A 150 13.58 4.85 -2.51
CA LEU A 150 12.20 4.80 -2.06
C LEU A 150 11.27 5.41 -3.13
N THR A 151 10.38 4.60 -3.69
CA THR A 151 9.35 5.06 -4.63
C THR A 151 8.02 5.19 -3.92
N LEU A 152 7.43 6.40 -3.98
CA LEU A 152 6.10 6.71 -3.43
C LEU A 152 5.11 6.94 -4.58
N ILE A 153 4.38 5.89 -4.93
CA ILE A 153 3.58 5.85 -6.18
C ILE A 153 2.40 6.83 -6.13
N CYS A 154 1.89 7.15 -4.94
CA CYS A 154 0.66 7.93 -4.76
C CYS A 154 0.79 9.42 -5.08
N ARG A 155 2.02 9.86 -5.36
CA ARG A 155 2.34 11.23 -5.75
C ARG A 155 3.30 11.29 -6.95
N GLY A 156 3.64 10.14 -7.55
CA GLY A 156 4.68 10.04 -8.58
C GLY A 156 6.02 10.60 -8.11
N MET A 157 6.37 10.35 -6.84
CA MET A 157 7.59 10.84 -6.23
C MET A 157 8.62 9.73 -6.17
N VAL A 158 9.85 10.05 -6.55
CA VAL A 158 11.01 9.17 -6.40
C VAL A 158 11.95 9.81 -5.41
N CYS A 159 12.26 9.12 -4.32
CA CYS A 159 13.16 9.57 -3.27
C CYS A 159 14.40 8.66 -3.27
N GLU A 160 15.57 9.21 -3.61
CA GLU A 160 16.85 8.51 -3.45
C GLU A 160 17.60 9.13 -2.29
N GLY A 161 18.19 8.34 -1.39
CA GLY A 161 18.92 8.93 -0.27
C GLY A 161 19.75 7.95 0.53
N ASN A 162 20.51 8.52 1.47
CA ASN A 162 21.17 7.77 2.53
C ASN A 162 20.29 7.83 3.78
N TRP A 163 19.86 6.66 4.25
CA TRP A 163 18.86 6.48 5.29
C TRP A 163 19.51 6.02 6.59
N ASP A 164 19.27 6.75 7.67
CA ASP A 164 19.69 6.37 9.02
C ASP A 164 18.68 5.40 9.67
N ASP A 165 17.38 5.59 9.36
CA ASP A 165 16.27 4.72 9.75
C ASP A 165 15.13 4.85 8.71
N GLU A 166 14.02 4.10 8.87
CA GLU A 166 12.90 3.96 7.91
C GLU A 166 12.33 5.27 7.34
N ARG A 167 12.58 6.42 7.98
CA ARG A 167 11.99 7.70 7.61
C ARG A 167 12.91 8.89 7.81
N THR A 168 14.17 8.64 8.16
CA THR A 168 15.13 9.70 8.49
C THR A 168 16.39 9.55 7.67
N GLY A 169 16.79 10.61 6.96
CA GLY A 169 17.99 10.59 6.14
C GLY A 169 18.14 11.83 5.27
N ILE A 170 19.23 11.89 4.52
CA ILE A 170 19.44 12.91 3.48
C ILE A 170 19.00 12.32 2.15
N VAL A 171 18.05 12.97 1.50
CA VAL A 171 17.41 12.48 0.29
C VAL A 171 17.38 13.53 -0.82
N THR A 172 17.34 13.05 -2.04
CA THR A 172 16.88 13.79 -3.22
C THR A 172 15.51 13.25 -3.64
N ILE A 173 14.50 14.12 -3.61
CA ILE A 173 13.14 13.85 -4.06
C ILE A 173 12.97 14.45 -5.44
N THR A 174 12.56 13.64 -6.42
CA THR A 174 12.12 14.10 -7.73
C THR A 174 10.59 14.05 -7.79
N TYR A 175 9.98 15.18 -8.11
CA TYR A 175 8.53 15.32 -8.28
C TYR A 175 8.13 15.06 -9.74
N ARG A 176 6.84 14.75 -9.97
CA ARG A 176 6.32 14.48 -11.32
C ARG A 176 6.51 15.64 -12.30
N ASN A 177 6.48 16.89 -11.80
CA ASN A 177 6.69 18.09 -12.61
C ASN A 177 8.18 18.36 -12.90
N GLY A 178 9.09 17.49 -12.46
CA GLY A 178 10.54 17.65 -12.64
C GLY A 178 11.23 18.40 -11.51
N ASP A 179 10.48 19.07 -10.61
CA ASP A 179 11.06 19.76 -9.47
C ASP A 179 11.84 18.80 -8.58
N LYS A 180 12.84 19.34 -7.89
CA LYS A 180 13.68 18.55 -6.99
C LYS A 180 13.77 19.17 -5.61
N TYR A 181 13.86 18.31 -4.62
CA TYR A 181 14.23 18.69 -3.27
C TYR A 181 15.46 17.88 -2.87
N SER A 182 16.46 18.52 -2.28
CA SER A 182 17.62 17.85 -1.69
C SER A 182 17.78 18.32 -0.25
N GLY A 183 17.72 17.40 0.71
CA GLY A 183 17.86 17.76 2.11
C GLY A 183 17.35 16.71 3.10
N PRO A 184 17.23 17.09 4.39
CA PRO A 184 16.74 16.21 5.43
C PRO A 184 15.30 15.77 5.20
N PHE A 185 15.10 14.47 5.26
CA PHE A 185 13.79 13.84 5.37
C PHE A 185 13.72 13.28 6.78
N VAL A 186 12.74 13.72 7.58
CA VAL A 186 12.60 13.34 8.99
C VAL A 186 11.17 12.87 9.21
N GLU A 187 11.00 11.66 9.75
CA GLU A 187 9.69 11.04 9.97
C GLU A 187 8.74 11.03 8.74
N GLY A 188 9.29 11.02 7.53
CA GLY A 188 8.49 10.98 6.29
C GLY A 188 8.16 12.35 5.72
N LEU A 189 8.74 13.42 6.26
CA LEU A 189 8.53 14.80 5.84
C LEU A 189 9.86 15.43 5.44
N ARG A 190 9.85 16.21 4.36
CA ARG A 190 11.00 17.04 3.97
C ARG A 190 11.09 18.26 4.89
N GLU A 191 12.31 18.63 5.26
CA GLU A 191 12.58 19.87 5.98
C GLU A 191 13.26 20.87 5.03
N GLY A 192 12.58 21.97 4.70
CA GLY A 192 13.11 23.01 3.83
C GLY A 192 12.42 23.12 2.46
N PRO A 193 12.71 24.19 1.71
CA PRO A 193 12.02 24.54 0.45
C PRO A 193 12.39 23.59 -0.72
N VAL A 194 11.49 23.47 -1.71
CA VAL A 194 11.76 22.74 -2.98
C VAL A 194 12.47 23.67 -3.94
N GLU A 195 13.46 23.17 -4.67
CA GLU A 195 14.05 23.88 -5.81
C GLU A 195 13.12 23.72 -7.02
N THR A 196 12.52 24.82 -7.46
CA THR A 196 11.70 24.83 -8.67
C THR A 196 12.61 24.75 -9.89
N CYS A 197 12.33 23.79 -10.78
CA CYS A 197 12.93 23.80 -12.10
C CYS A 197 12.27 24.92 -12.91
N LEU A 198 12.80 26.15 -12.81
CA LEU A 198 12.51 27.18 -13.79
C LEU A 198 13.06 26.70 -15.12
N GLY A 199 12.17 26.13 -15.94
CA GLY A 199 12.46 25.85 -17.34
C GLY A 199 13.01 27.13 -17.97
N GLY A 200 14.28 27.08 -18.35
CA GLY A 200 14.89 28.13 -19.15
C GLY A 200 14.14 28.21 -20.47
N ALA A 201 13.18 29.13 -20.57
CA ALA A 201 12.92 29.81 -21.82
C ALA A 201 14.05 30.83 -21.98
N GLN A 202 15.15 30.41 -22.62
CA GLN A 202 16.04 31.33 -23.30
C GLN A 202 15.81 31.22 -24.80
N SER A 203 15.60 32.40 -25.38
CA SER A 203 15.34 32.83 -26.77
C SER A 203 14.10 32.30 -27.45
#